data_AF-A0A662TFM5-F1
#
_entry.id   AF-A0A662TFM5-F1
#
_cell.length_a   1.000
_cell.length_b   1.000
_cell.length_c   1.000
_cell.angle_alpha   90.00
_cell.angle_beta   90.00
_cell.angle_gamma   90.00
#
_symmetry.space_group_name_H-M   'P 1'
#
loop_
_entity.id
_entity.type
_entity.pdbx_description
1 polymer ?
#
loop_
_entity_poly.entity_id
_entity_poly.type
_entity_poly.pdbx_seq_one_letter_code
_entity_poly.pdbx_strand_id
1 'polypeptide(L)' 'VYVFKPGVFNYLPERGDIEKTALPKLADEGRLRAHLFKNSFWMSIDSHKDLEEASKIIPTLSIFSD' A
#
# COMPACT_ATOMS: atom_id res chain seq x y z
N VAL A 1 -1.08 0.54 -1.07
CA VAL A 1 -1.90 0.48 -2.31
C VAL A 1 -1.34 1.49 -3.29
N TYR A 2 -1.15 1.12 -4.55
CA TYR A 2 -0.58 1.99 -5.58
C TYR A 2 -1.54 2.12 -6.76
N VAL A 3 -1.52 3.30 -7.40
CA VAL A 3 -2.22 3.54 -8.67
C VAL A 3 -1.19 4.11 -9.64
N PHE A 4 -1.04 3.47 -10.79
CA PHE A 4 -0.05 3.85 -11.79
C PHE A 4 -0.69 4.10 -13.15
N LYS A 5 -0.09 4.99 -13.93
CA LYS A 5 -0.35 5.09 -15.38
C LYS A 5 0.46 4.00 -16.10
N PRO A 6 0.04 3.54 -17.31
CA PRO A 6 0.77 2.52 -18.05
C PRO A 6 2.27 2.81 -18.27
N GLY A 7 2.67 4.08 -18.34
CA GLY A 7 4.09 4.46 -18.44
C GLY A 7 4.99 4.00 -17.28
N VAL A 8 4.42 3.51 -16.17
CA VAL A 8 5.19 2.94 -15.05
C VAL A 8 6.01 1.72 -15.46
N PHE A 9 5.60 0.98 -16.49
CA PHE A 9 6.35 -0.21 -16.96
C PHE A 9 7.78 0.13 -17.40
N ASN A 10 8.07 1.38 -17.75
CA ASN A 10 9.43 1.85 -18.06
C ASN A 10 10.33 2.01 -16.81
N TYR A 11 9.75 1.96 -15.61
CA TYR A 11 10.44 2.11 -14.33
C TYR A 11 10.50 0.81 -13.53
N LEU A 12 9.52 -0.09 -13.71
CA LEU A 12 9.46 -1.34 -12.97
C LEU A 12 10.67 -2.23 -13.32
N PRO A 13 11.35 -2.81 -12.32
CA PRO A 13 12.41 -3.76 -12.60
C PRO A 13 11.81 -5.06 -13.14
N GLU A 14 12.56 -5.77 -13.99
CA GLU A 14 12.16 -7.13 -14.39
C GLU A 14 12.10 -8.09 -13.17
N ARG A 15 12.96 -7.86 -12.16
CA ARG A 15 12.97 -8.58 -10.88
C ARG A 15 13.43 -7.67 -9.73
N GLY A 16 12.83 -7.85 -8.55
CA GLY A 16 13.21 -7.18 -7.31
C GLY A 16 12.21 -6.12 -6.84
N ASP A 17 12.62 -5.36 -5.81
CA ASP A 17 11.72 -4.49 -5.06
C ASP A 17 11.54 -3.13 -5.77
N ILE A 18 10.29 -2.80 -6.11
CA ILE A 18 9.94 -1.49 -6.68
C ILE A 18 10.23 -0.33 -5.72
N GLU A 19 10.18 -0.60 -4.41
CA GLU A 19 10.43 0.37 -3.34
C GLU A 19 11.90 0.80 -3.25
N LYS A 20 12.81 -0.06 -3.71
CA LYS A 20 14.25 0.21 -3.75
C LYS A 20 14.71 0.68 -5.13
N THR A 21 13.84 0.64 -6.14
CA THR A 21 14.18 0.89 -7.55
C THR A 21 13.27 1.94 -8.19
N ALA A 22 12.06 1.55 -8.59
CA ALA A 22 11.12 2.39 -9.33
C ALA A 22 10.62 3.61 -8.53
N LEU A 23 10.26 3.43 -7.26
CA LEU A 23 9.67 4.49 -6.43
C LEU A 23 10.67 5.62 -6.14
N PRO A 24 11.93 5.36 -5.72
CA PRO A 24 12.94 6.42 -5.57
C PRO A 24 13.15 7.22 -6.86
N LYS A 25 13.28 6.54 -8.00
CA LYS A 25 13.45 7.21 -9.30
C LYS A 25 12.26 8.10 -9.68
N LEU A 26 11.03 7.63 -9.45
CA LEU A 26 9.84 8.44 -9.67
C LEU A 26 9.76 9.64 -8.71
N ALA A 27 10.25 9.51 -7.47
CA ALA A 27 10.32 10.59 -6.52
C ALA A 27 11.33 11.66 -6.96
N ASP A 28 12.54 11.25 -7.35
CA ASP A 28 13.59 12.15 -7.85
C ASP A 28 13.13 12.92 -9.10
N GLU A 29 12.32 12.30 -9.96
CA GLU A 29 11.74 12.93 -11.14
C GLU A 29 10.48 13.77 -10.85
N GLY A 30 10.05 13.89 -9.59
CA GLY A 30 8.84 14.63 -9.21
C GLY A 30 7.53 14.00 -9.69
N ARG A 31 7.55 12.70 -10.01
CA ARG A 31 6.42 11.92 -10.57
C ARG A 31 5.68 11.08 -9.53
N LEU A 32 6.22 10.96 -8.32
CA LEU A 32 5.56 10.28 -7.20
C LEU A 32 4.72 11.25 -6.38
N ARG A 33 3.49 10.85 -6.03
CA ARG A 33 2.60 11.60 -5.15
C ARG A 33 1.93 10.67 -4.15
N ALA A 34 1.54 11.21 -3.00
CA ALA A 34 0.78 10.49 -1.99
C ALA A 34 -0.69 10.91 -2.00
N HIS A 35 -1.57 9.95 -1.72
CA HIS A 35 -2.98 10.19 -1.40
C HIS A 35 -3.24 9.75 0.04
N LEU A 36 -3.80 10.65 0.85
CA LEU A 36 -4.04 10.41 2.28
C LEU A 36 -5.44 9.85 2.50
N PHE A 37 -5.51 8.63 3.05
CA PHE A 37 -6.76 8.01 3.50
C PHE A 37 -7.03 8.37 4.96
N LYS A 38 -7.83 9.41 5.19
CA LYS A 38 -8.05 9.95 6.56
C LYS A 38 -9.01 9.13 7.41
N ASN A 39 -10.03 8.54 6.78
CA ASN A 39 -11.12 7.83 7.46
C ASN A 39 -11.16 6.38 6.98
N SER A 40 -10.02 5.70 7.06
CA SER A 40 -9.91 4.32 6.58
C SER A 40 -9.08 3.51 7.57
N PHE A 41 -9.51 2.29 7.82
CA PHE A 41 -8.72 1.32 8.55
C PHE A 41 -7.72 0.67 7.58
N TRP A 42 -6.44 0.60 7.97
CA TRP A 42 -5.40 -0.10 7.23
C TRP A 42 -4.42 -0.76 8.19
N MET A 43 -3.98 -1.97 7.86
CA MET A 43 -3.01 -2.75 8.62
C MET A 43 -2.31 -3.74 7.69
N SER A 44 -1.01 -3.97 7.85
CA SER A 44 -0.28 -5.07 7.22
C SER A 44 -0.45 -6.35 8.04
N ILE A 45 -0.30 -7.51 7.38
CA ILE A 45 -0.32 -8.82 8.05
C ILE A 45 0.98 -9.51 7.68
N ASP A 46 1.98 -9.35 8.55
CA ASP A 46 3.33 -9.86 8.32
C ASP A 46 3.65 -11.06 9.23
N SER A 47 2.85 -11.26 10.27
CA SER A 47 2.99 -12.30 11.28
C SER A 47 1.64 -12.90 11.71
N HIS A 48 1.70 -14.01 12.44
CA HIS A 48 0.50 -14.63 13.03
C HIS A 48 -0.16 -13.73 14.08
N LYS A 49 0.64 -12.92 14.79
CA LYS A 49 0.13 -11.96 15.77
C LYS A 49 -0.72 -10.88 15.09
N ASP A 50 -0.27 -10.38 13.94
CA ASP A 50 -1.03 -9.36 13.19
C ASP A 50 -2.38 -9.91 12.73
N LEU A 51 -2.42 -11.19 12.36
CA LEU A 51 -3.66 -11.87 12.01
C LEU A 51 -4.63 -11.98 13.19
N GLU A 52 -4.13 -12.30 14.39
CA GLU A 52 -4.95 -12.32 15.61
C GLU A 52 -5.49 -10.92 15.95
N GLU A 53 -4.68 -9.87 15.78
CA GLU A 53 -5.10 -8.48 15.98
C GLU A 53 -6.15 -8.05 14.95
N ALA A 54 -5.96 -8.38 13.68
CA ALA A 54 -6.93 -8.14 12.61
C ALA A 54 -8.29 -8.77 12.92
N SER A 55 -8.28 -10.02 13.39
CA SER A 55 -9.48 -10.78 13.70
C SER A 55 -10.31 -10.13 14.82
N LYS A 56 -9.67 -9.39 15.73
CA LYS A 56 -10.36 -8.64 16.79
C LYS A 56 -10.91 -7.31 16.31
N ILE A 57 -10.19 -6.62 15.41
CA ILE A 57 -10.55 -5.27 14.95
C ILE A 57 -11.64 -5.32 13.88
N ILE A 58 -11.54 -6.22 12.90
CA ILE A 58 -12.44 -6.28 11.74
C ILE A 58 -13.94 -6.23 12.13
N PRO A 59 -14.44 -7.01 13.12
CA PRO A 59 -15.85 -6.97 13.51
C PRO A 59 -16.34 -5.64 14.08
N THR A 60 -15.43 -4.78 14.54
CA THR A 60 -15.75 -3.46 15.11
C THR A 60 -15.80 -2.35 14.06
N LEU A 61 -15.40 -2.64 12.82
CA LEU A 61 -15.41 -1.66 11.75
C LEU A 61 -16.84 -1.41 11.27
N SER A 62 -17.16 -0.13 11.01
CA SER A 62 -18.51 0.31 10.64
C SER A 62 -19.06 -0.32 9.36
N ILE A 63 -18.19 -0.78 8.46
CA ILE A 63 -18.60 -1.49 7.22
C ILE A 63 -19.17 -2.89 7.48
N PHE A 64 -18.93 -3.45 8.66
CA PHE A 64 -19.42 -4.77 9.08
C PHE A 64 -20.44 -4.69 10.23
N SER A 65 -20.81 -3.47 10.64
CA SER A 65 -21.78 -3.22 11.69
C SER A 65 -23.13 -2.88 11.05
N ASP A 66 -23.91 -3.91 10.71
CA ASP A 66 -25.36 -3.81 10.45
C ASP A 66 -26.16 -4.03 11.74
#